data_AF-A0A6P1ZTX6-F1
#
_entry.id   AF-A0A6P1ZTX6-F1
#
_cell.length_a   1.000
_cell.length_b   1.000
_cell.length_c   1.000
_cell.angle_alpha   90.00
_cell.angle_beta   90.00
_cell.angle_gamma   90.00
#
_symmetry.space_group_name_H-M   'P 1'
#
loop_
_entity.id
_entity.type
_entity.pdbx_description
1 polymer ?
#
loop_
_entity_poly.entity_id
_entity_poly.type
_entity_poly.pdbx_seq_one_letter_code
_entity_poly.pdbx_strand_id
1 'polypeptide(L)' 'MSIEEIIIDKVRILPPDRQQEALDFVEFLLAKIDKQELSNQPQKSGISALTMAQEYIGCVEAANDLSTNKDYLDGYGS' A
#
# COMPACT_ATOMS: atom_id res chain seq x y z
N MET A 1 15.89 -29.50 20.97
CA MET A 1 16.18 -28.81 19.71
C MET A 1 15.63 -27.41 19.81
N SER A 2 16.43 -26.41 19.48
CA SER A 2 15.96 -25.05 19.28
C SER A 2 15.25 -24.94 17.93
N ILE A 3 14.42 -23.91 17.76
CA ILE A 3 13.73 -23.63 16.49
C ILE A 3 14.77 -23.34 15.38
N GLU A 4 15.88 -22.69 15.73
CA GLU A 4 16.99 -22.38 14.83
C GLU A 4 17.62 -23.65 14.25
N GLU A 5 17.88 -24.65 15.10
CA GLU A 5 18.41 -25.96 14.66
C GLU A 5 17.47 -26.65 13.67
N ILE A 6 16.16 -26.63 13.94
CA ILE A 6 15.14 -27.24 13.07
C ILE A 6 15.08 -26.52 11.72
N ILE A 7 15.21 -25.20 11.69
CA ILE A 7 15.22 -24.41 10.46
C ILE A 7 16.46 -24.76 9.63
N ILE A 8 17.64 -24.84 10.25
CA ILE A 8 18.88 -25.20 9.55
C ILE A 8 18.77 -26.60 8.93
N ASP A 9 18.26 -27.58 9.67
CA ASP A 9 18.09 -28.95 9.16
C ASP A 9 17.09 -29.01 8.00
N LYS A 10 16.00 -28.22 8.07
CA LYS A 10 15.00 -28.15 6.99
C LYS A 10 15.50 -27.42 5.76
N VAL A 11 16.29 -26.35 5.91
CA VAL A 11 16.83 -25.61 4.76
C VAL A 11 17.88 -26.45 4.03
N ARG A 12 18.69 -27.24 4.75
CA ARG A 12 19.71 -28.11 4.16
C ARG A 12 19.17 -29.18 3.22
N ILE A 13 17.94 -29.66 3.44
CA ILE A 13 17.30 -30.67 2.58
C ILE A 13 16.58 -30.05 1.37
N LEU A 14 16.41 -28.73 1.31
CA LEU A 14 15.75 -28.07 0.19
C LEU A 14 16.66 -28.00 -1.04
N PRO A 15 16.10 -28.04 -2.26
CA PRO A 15 16.82 -27.70 -3.48
C PRO A 15 17.36 -26.25 -3.45
N PRO A 16 18.44 -25.93 -4.19
CA PRO A 16 19.06 -24.60 -4.19
C PRO A 16 18.07 -23.45 -4.41
N ASP A 17 17.15 -23.60 -5.37
CA ASP A 17 16.14 -22.58 -5.69
C ASP A 17 15.22 -22.27 -4.50
N ARG A 18 14.87 -23.30 -3.72
CA ARG A 18 14.00 -23.16 -2.54
C ARG A 18 14.77 -22.68 -1.31
N GLN A 19 16.08 -22.90 -1.25
CA GLN A 19 16.94 -22.29 -0.24
C GLN A 19 17.01 -20.77 -0.44
N GLN A 20 17.12 -20.32 -1.69
CA GLN A 20 17.10 -18.89 -2.01
C GLN A 20 15.75 -18.26 -1.64
N GLU A 21 14.63 -18.90 -1.99
CA GLU A 21 13.30 -18.41 -1.60
C GLU A 21 13.13 -18.31 -0.07
N ALA A 22 13.68 -19.26 0.69
CA ALA A 22 13.67 -19.21 2.15
C ALA A 22 14.51 -18.05 2.69
N LEU A 23 15.66 -17.77 2.07
CA LEU A 23 16.50 -16.61 2.41
C LEU A 23 15.76 -15.31 2.14
N ASP A 24 15.19 -15.16 0.95
CA ASP A 24 14.42 -13.98 0.55
C ASP A 24 13.25 -13.70 1.52
N PHE A 25 12.60 -14.77 2.01
CA PHE A 25 11.52 -14.64 3.01
C PHE A 25 12.03 -14.18 4.37
N VAL A 26 13.18 -14.68 4.83
CA VAL A 26 13.80 -14.24 6.09
C VAL A 26 14.21 -12.76 5.99
N GLU A 27 14.82 -12.35 4.87
CA GLU A 27 15.15 -10.95 4.61
C GLU A 27 13.91 -10.05 4.58
N PHE A 28 12.82 -10.53 3.99
CA PHE A 28 11.53 -9.84 4.02
C PHE A 28 11.01 -9.65 5.45
N LEU A 29 11.11 -10.66 6.31
CA LEU A 29 10.70 -10.56 7.70
C LEU A 29 11.56 -9.56 8.49
N LEU A 30 12.88 -9.55 8.28
CA LEU A 30 13.78 -8.58 8.89
C LEU A 30 13.47 -7.15 8.43
N ALA A 31 13.31 -6.94 7.12
CA ALA A 31 12.94 -5.63 6.57
C ALA A 31 11.58 -5.15 7.07
N LYS A 32 10.64 -6.06 7.37
CA LYS A 32 9.34 -5.72 7.96
C LYS A 32 9.49 -5.24 9.40
N ILE A 33 10.37 -5.85 10.20
CA ILE A 33 10.66 -5.42 11.57
C ILE A 33 11.27 -4.00 11.54
N ASP A 34 12.25 -3.75 10.67
CA ASP A 34 12.88 -2.44 10.52
C ASP A 34 11.87 -1.35 10.12
N LYS A 35 10.94 -1.68 9.20
CA LYS A 35 9.85 -0.78 8.82
C LYS A 35 8.83 -0.56 9.93
N GLN A 36 8.61 -1.56 10.80
CA GLN A 36 7.67 -1.47 11.91
C GLN A 36 8.22 -0.53 13.01
N GLU A 37 9.53 -0.56 13.25
CA GLU A 37 10.22 0.40 14.12
C GLU A 37 10.10 1.85 13.59
N LEU A 38 10.19 2.05 12.28
CA LEU A 38 9.91 3.34 11.61
C LEU A 38 8.41 3.73 11.65
N SER A 39 7.51 2.75 11.66
CA SER A 39 6.05 2.94 11.69
C SER A 39 5.47 3.16 13.08
N ASN A 40 6.28 3.11 14.15
CA ASN A 40 5.88 3.53 15.49
C ASN A 40 5.83 5.06 15.63
N GLN A 41 6.25 5.82 14.60
CA GLN A 41 5.71 7.17 14.43
C GLN A 41 4.21 7.04 14.17
N PRO A 42 3.35 7.82 14.84
CA PRO A 42 1.91 7.75 14.58
C PRO A 42 1.72 7.95 13.09
N GLN A 43 1.33 6.88 12.39
CA GLN A 43 0.93 6.98 11.01
C GLN A 43 -0.19 8.00 11.02
N LYS A 44 0.08 9.21 10.52
CA LYS A 44 -0.98 10.16 10.22
C LYS A 44 -1.91 9.36 9.33
N SER A 45 -3.05 8.95 9.87
CA SER A 45 -4.03 8.14 9.15
C SER A 45 -4.20 8.81 7.80
N GLY A 46 -3.75 8.15 6.74
CA GLY A 46 -3.72 8.75 5.41
C GLY A 46 -5.12 9.27 5.12
N ILE A 47 -5.24 10.59 5.01
CA ILE A 47 -6.54 11.23 4.87
C ILE A 47 -7.08 10.75 3.53
N SER A 48 -8.27 10.14 3.52
CA SER A 48 -8.81 9.60 2.28
C SER A 48 -9.01 10.73 1.26
N ALA A 49 -8.85 10.43 -0.03
CA ALA A 49 -9.10 11.42 -1.09
C ALA A 49 -10.52 12.02 -0.99
N LEU A 50 -11.49 11.23 -0.50
CA LEU A 50 -12.85 11.68 -0.21
C LEU A 50 -12.87 12.72 0.92
N THR A 51 -12.15 12.48 2.01
CA THR A 51 -12.06 13.43 3.13
C THR A 51 -11.40 14.73 2.69
N MET A 52 -10.39 14.67 1.82
CA MET A 52 -9.78 15.86 1.23
C MET A 52 -10.76 16.61 0.30
N ALA A 53 -11.60 15.88 -0.44
CA ALA A 53 -12.59 16.48 -1.34
C ALA A 53 -13.77 17.13 -0.60
N GLN A 54 -14.01 16.80 0.68
CA GLN A 54 -15.12 17.36 1.46
C GLN A 54 -15.07 18.90 1.57
N GLU A 55 -13.87 19.50 1.66
CA GLU A 55 -13.70 20.96 1.73
C GLU A 55 -14.12 21.69 0.44
N TYR A 56 -14.23 20.97 -0.67
CA TYR A 56 -14.61 21.52 -1.97
C TYR A 56 -16.10 21.32 -2.29
N ILE A 57 -16.84 20.58 -1.46
CA ILE A 57 -18.29 20.41 -1.61
C ILE A 57 -18.98 21.77 -1.42
N GLY A 58 -19.67 22.25 -2.46
CA GLY A 58 -20.39 23.53 -2.45
C GLY A 58 -19.58 24.74 -2.91
N CYS A 59 -18.26 24.61 -3.07
CA CYS A 59 -17.40 25.63 -3.71
C CYS A 59 -17.20 25.37 -5.21
N VAL A 60 -17.45 24.14 -5.66
CA VAL A 60 -17.39 23.77 -7.07
C VAL A 60 -18.67 24.26 -7.75
N GLU A 61 -18.51 25.27 -8.59
CA GLU A 61 -19.54 25.73 -9.51
C GLU A 61 -19.75 24.65 -10.58
N ALA A 62 -20.83 23.90 -10.45
CA ALA A 62 -21.24 22.87 -11.38
C ALA A 62 -22.39 23.38 -12.26
N ALA A 63 -22.48 22.88 -13.49
CA ALA A 63 -23.66 23.12 -14.30
C ALA A 63 -24.91 22.59 -13.58
N ASN A 64 -25.97 23.39 -13.55
CA ASN A 64 -27.25 22.99 -12.97
C ASN A 64 -27.80 21.72 -13.63
N ASP A 65 -27.91 21.73 -14.98
CA ASP A 65 -28.45 20.61 -15.74
C ASP A 65 -27.68 20.40 -17.05
N LEU A 66 -26.89 19.33 -17.08
CA LEU A 66 -26.13 18.91 -18.26
C LEU A 66 -27.04 18.44 -19.40
N SER A 67 -28.31 18.16 -19.16
CA SER A 67 -29.28 17.82 -20.21
C SER A 67 -29.59 19.01 -21.11
N THR A 68 -29.52 20.23 -20.56
CA THR A 68 -29.76 21.49 -21.27
C THR A 68 -28.47 22.17 -21.75
N ASN A 69 -27.32 21.75 -21.21
CA ASN A 69 -26.00 22.24 -21.61
C ASN A 69 -25.00 21.08 -21.75
N LYS A 70 -25.14 20.32 -22.84
CA LYS A 70 -24.36 19.10 -23.09
C LYS A 70 -22.87 19.36 -23.32
N ASP A 71 -22.54 20.55 -23.81
CA ASP A 71 -21.18 20.95 -24.14
C ASP A 71 -20.41 21.44 -22.90
N TYR A 72 -21.05 21.53 -21.73
CA TYR A 72 -20.42 22.03 -20.50
C TYR A 72 -19.18 21.24 -20.06
N LEU A 73 -19.16 19.93 -20.36
CA LEU A 73 -18.03 19.07 -20.01
C LEU A 73 -16.95 19.01 -21.10
N ASP A 74 -17.15 19.65 -22.25
CA ASP A 74 -16.14 19.71 -23.30
C ASP A 74 -14.93 20.52 -22.82
N GLY A 75 -13.77 19.86 -22.74
CA GLY A 75 -12.51 20.45 -22.25
C GLY A 75 -12.15 20.12 -20.80
N TYR A 76 -13.03 19.43 -20.06
CA TYR A 76 -12.67 18.85 -18.76
C TYR A 76 -12.12 17.42 -18.94
N GLY A 77 -11.00 17.10 -18.31
CA GLY A 77 -10.42 15.74 -18.28
C GLY A 77 -9.30 15.43 -19.27
N SER A 78 -8.49 16.44 -19.63
CA SER A 78 -7.19 16.23 -20.31
C SER A 78 -6.13 15.69 -19.37
#